data_AF-A0AAV5KE76-F1
#
_entry.id   AF-A0AAV5KE76-F1
#
_cell.length_a   1.000
_cell.length_b   1.000
_cell.length_c   1.000
_cell.angle_alpha   90.00
_cell.angle_beta   90.00
_cell.angle_gamma   90.00
#
_symmetry.space_group_name_H-M   'P 1'
#
loop_
_entity.id
_entity.type
_entity.pdbx_description
1 polymer ?
#
loop_
_entity_poly.entity_id
_entity_poly.type
_entity_poly.pdbx_seq_one_letter_code
_entity_poly.pdbx_strand_id
1 'polypeptide(L)'
;MIPPAKLKTQPDRNLIKKAVKLALDDLKERHCGLLLSSHARKICSYAPDLARTIAGLIVSSNDSHFQRECISLLGLHGQNIASGTIEDCVKEKIMAVIETDDRKPQKSKETAPYLFEDDCLPEPYFQNEEYEGEDGDDFLVLD
;
A
#
# COMPACT_ATOMS: atom_id res chain seq x y z
N MET A 1 -48.59 -30.72 -23.45
CA MET A 1 -48.21 -29.30 -23.23
C MET A 1 -47.17 -29.28 -22.13
N ILE A 2 -45.89 -29.09 -22.46
CA ILE A 2 -44.77 -29.13 -21.49
C ILE A 2 -44.41 -27.66 -21.19
N PRO A 3 -44.33 -27.22 -19.92
CA PRO A 3 -43.98 -25.84 -19.61
C PRO A 3 -42.49 -25.59 -19.90
N PRO A 4 -42.11 -24.38 -20.34
CA PRO A 4 -40.73 -24.10 -20.73
C PRO A 4 -39.83 -24.05 -19.49
N ALA A 5 -38.65 -24.65 -19.64
CA ALA A 5 -37.62 -24.68 -18.62
C ALA A 5 -37.20 -23.26 -18.21
N LYS A 6 -37.08 -23.03 -16.90
CA LYS A 6 -36.56 -21.78 -16.33
C LYS A 6 -35.16 -21.52 -16.88
N LEU A 7 -35.03 -20.46 -17.67
CA LEU A 7 -33.75 -19.88 -18.08
C LEU A 7 -32.96 -19.56 -16.81
N LYS A 8 -31.89 -20.31 -16.56
CA LYS A 8 -30.88 -19.94 -15.57
C LYS A 8 -30.21 -18.67 -16.09
N THR A 9 -30.58 -17.53 -15.54
CA THR A 9 -29.86 -16.27 -15.73
C THR A 9 -28.44 -16.47 -15.22
N GLN A 10 -27.51 -16.68 -16.17
CA GLN A 10 -26.08 -16.61 -15.88
C GLN A 10 -25.82 -15.25 -15.22
N PRO A 11 -25.26 -15.22 -14.00
CA PRO A 11 -24.94 -13.95 -13.36
C PRO A 11 -24.00 -13.17 -14.28
N ASP A 12 -24.32 -11.90 -14.51
CA ASP A 12 -23.54 -11.03 -15.38
C ASP A 12 -22.08 -11.03 -14.91
N ARG A 13 -21.20 -11.55 -15.77
CA ARG A 13 -19.75 -11.66 -15.51
C ARG A 13 -19.14 -10.32 -15.12
N ASN A 14 -19.69 -9.21 -15.62
CA ASN A 14 -19.26 -7.86 -15.27
C ASN A 14 -19.68 -7.47 -13.85
N LEU A 15 -20.89 -7.86 -13.42
CA LEU A 15 -21.35 -7.67 -12.05
C LEU A 15 -20.50 -8.48 -11.06
N ILE A 16 -20.14 -9.72 -11.42
CA ILE A 16 -19.23 -10.54 -10.61
C ILE A 16 -17.86 -9.88 -10.51
N LYS A 17 -17.25 -9.49 -11.64
CA LYS A 17 -15.95 -8.78 -11.63
C LYS A 17 -15.99 -7.53 -10.75
N LYS A 18 -17.07 -6.75 -10.82
CA LYS A 18 -17.25 -5.55 -10.01
C LYS A 18 -17.39 -5.86 -8.52
N ALA A 19 -18.18 -6.87 -8.17
CA ALA A 19 -18.34 -7.30 -6.78
C ALA A 19 -17.03 -7.83 -6.19
N VAL A 20 -16.28 -8.63 -6.95
CA VAL A 20 -14.95 -9.13 -6.54
C VAL A 20 -13.97 -7.98 -6.35
N LYS A 21 -13.93 -7.01 -7.27
CA LYS A 21 -13.07 -5.84 -7.15
C LYS A 21 -13.39 -5.04 -5.88
N LEU A 22 -14.67 -4.75 -5.63
CA LEU A 22 -15.09 -4.01 -4.44
C LEU A 22 -14.75 -4.76 -3.15
N ALA A 23 -14.94 -6.08 -3.11
CA ALA A 23 -14.57 -6.89 -1.95
C ALA A 23 -13.05 -6.91 -1.72
N LEU A 24 -12.25 -6.94 -2.79
CA LEU A 24 -10.79 -6.86 -2.70
C LEU A 24 -10.33 -5.47 -2.23
N ASP A 25 -10.97 -4.40 -2.70
CA ASP A 25 -10.66 -3.03 -2.30
C ASP A 25 -11.04 -2.80 -0.82
N ASP A 26 -12.22 -3.26 -0.36
CA ASP A 26 -12.63 -3.20 1.05
C ASP A 26 -11.72 -4.06 1.95
N LEU A 27 -11.31 -5.24 1.50
CA LEU A 27 -10.34 -6.07 2.22
C LEU A 27 -9.00 -5.35 2.38
N LYS A 28 -8.51 -4.68 1.33
CA LYS A 28 -7.31 -3.85 1.41
C LYS A 28 -7.52 -2.74 2.44
N GLU A 29 -8.59 -1.96 2.32
CA GLU A 29 -8.85 -0.83 3.23
C GLU A 29 -8.92 -1.26 4.70
N ARG A 30 -9.49 -2.42 5.02
CA ARG A 30 -9.66 -2.90 6.41
C ARG A 30 -8.44 -3.62 6.98
N HIS A 31 -7.61 -4.23 6.13
CA HIS A 31 -6.44 -4.98 6.55
C HIS A 31 -5.15 -4.27 6.14
N CYS A 32 -5.00 -3.07 6.70
CA CYS A 32 -3.82 -2.25 6.55
C CYS A 32 -2.55 -3.04 6.91
N GLY A 33 -1.57 -3.06 6.01
CA GLY A 33 -0.28 -3.76 6.16
C GLY A 33 -0.20 -5.19 5.59
N LEU A 34 -1.32 -5.89 5.37
CA LEU A 34 -1.28 -7.31 4.95
C LEU A 34 -0.98 -7.50 3.45
N LEU A 35 -1.40 -6.50 2.65
CA LEU A 35 -1.30 -6.50 1.18
C LEU A 35 -0.28 -5.50 0.64
N LEU A 36 0.78 -5.24 1.41
CA LEU A 36 1.92 -4.45 0.93
C LEU A 36 2.67 -5.20 -0.17
N SER A 37 3.13 -4.46 -1.18
CA SER A 37 4.09 -4.96 -2.16
C SER A 37 5.38 -5.46 -1.50
N SER A 38 6.15 -6.29 -2.22
CA SER A 38 7.46 -6.76 -1.73
C SER A 38 8.41 -5.59 -1.42
N HIS A 39 8.36 -4.55 -2.26
CA HIS A 39 9.14 -3.32 -2.08
C HIS A 39 8.73 -2.58 -0.80
N ALA A 40 7.43 -2.34 -0.59
CA ALA A 40 6.94 -1.67 0.61
C ALA A 40 7.25 -2.48 1.88
N ARG A 41 7.14 -3.81 1.85
CA ARG A 41 7.58 -4.66 2.98
C ARG A 41 9.05 -4.51 3.29
N LYS A 42 9.91 -4.46 2.26
CA LYS A 42 11.34 -4.25 2.44
C LYS A 42 11.61 -2.90 3.12
N ILE A 43 10.98 -1.82 2.67
CA ILE A 43 11.11 -0.51 3.32
C ILE A 43 10.60 -0.54 4.77
N CYS A 44 9.42 -1.13 5.02
CA CYS A 44 8.85 -1.26 6.36
C CYS A 44 9.75 -2.06 7.32
N SER A 45 10.58 -2.97 6.82
CA SER A 45 11.50 -3.73 7.67
C SER A 45 12.54 -2.85 8.37
N TYR A 46 12.86 -1.66 7.82
CA TYR A 46 13.78 -0.69 8.41
C TYR A 46 13.08 0.31 9.34
N ALA A 47 11.75 0.41 9.30
CA ALA A 47 11.00 1.37 10.10
C ALA A 47 11.25 1.29 11.61
N PRO A 48 11.41 0.09 12.23
CA PRO A 48 11.70 0.01 13.67
C PRO A 48 13.03 0.66 14.07
N ASP A 49 14.11 0.40 13.32
CA ASP A 49 15.43 0.93 13.65
C ASP A 49 15.51 2.44 13.39
N LEU A 50 14.86 2.91 12.33
CA LEU A 50 14.74 4.34 12.05
C LEU A 50 13.92 5.04 13.14
N ALA A 51 12.80 4.45 13.57
CA ALA A 51 11.98 4.99 14.64
C ALA A 51 12.74 5.07 15.96
N ARG A 52 13.52 4.03 16.31
CA ARG A 52 14.39 4.04 17.50
C ARG A 52 15.41 5.15 17.43
N THR A 53 16.04 5.35 16.27
CA THR A 53 17.04 6.40 16.08
C THR A 53 16.41 7.78 16.23
N ILE A 54 15.27 8.05 15.60
CA ILE A 54 14.55 9.33 15.70
C ILE A 54 14.08 9.58 17.14
N ALA A 55 13.48 8.59 17.79
CA ALA A 55 13.05 8.69 19.18
C ALA A 55 14.24 8.97 20.11
N GLY A 56 15.36 8.28 19.88
CA GLY A 56 16.62 8.53 20.59
C GLY A 56 17.11 9.97 20.40
N LEU A 57 17.11 10.49 19.17
CA LEU A 57 17.48 11.88 18.88
C LEU A 57 16.60 12.87 19.63
N ILE A 58 15.27 12.68 19.61
CA ILE A 58 14.32 13.53 20.34
C ILE A 58 14.63 13.50 21.84
N VAL A 59 14.70 12.32 22.44
CA VAL A 59 14.89 12.16 23.90
C VAL A 59 16.27 12.64 24.36
N SER A 60 17.31 12.45 23.55
CA SER A 60 18.69 12.84 23.86
C SER A 60 18.97 14.33 23.70
N SER A 61 18.08 15.08 23.04
CA SER A 61 18.29 16.50 22.77
C SER A 61 18.28 17.32 24.06
N ASN A 62 19.24 18.23 24.21
CA ASN A 62 19.25 19.21 25.30
C ASN A 62 18.31 20.41 25.01
N ASP A 63 17.79 20.52 23.79
CA ASP A 63 16.87 21.58 23.41
C ASP A 63 15.42 21.20 23.77
N SER A 64 14.94 21.77 24.86
CA SER A 64 13.57 21.57 25.34
C SER A 64 12.49 22.09 24.37
N HIS A 65 12.80 23.09 23.54
CA HIS A 65 11.88 23.57 22.52
C HIS A 65 11.74 22.52 21.42
N PHE A 66 12.86 22.02 20.91
CA PHE A 66 12.88 20.92 19.94
C PHE A 66 12.10 19.69 20.43
N GLN A 67 12.35 19.25 21.67
CA GLN A 67 11.63 18.12 22.26
C GLN A 67 10.11 18.34 22.26
N ARG A 68 9.67 19.51 22.70
CA ARG A 68 8.25 19.87 22.78
C ARG A 68 7.59 19.93 21.41
N GLU A 69 8.26 20.55 20.43
CA GLU A 69 7.78 20.63 19.05
C GLU A 69 7.64 19.23 18.45
N CYS A 70 8.64 18.35 18.61
CA CYS A 70 8.57 16.98 18.13
C CYS A 70 7.44 16.19 18.79
N ILE A 71 7.31 16.28 20.11
CA ILE A 71 6.22 15.66 20.86
C ILE A 71 4.85 16.13 20.35
N SER A 72 4.72 17.44 20.10
CA SER A 72 3.49 18.06 19.60
C SER A 72 3.16 17.59 18.18
N LEU A 73 4.17 17.53 17.29
CA LEU A 73 4.06 17.02 15.92
C LEU A 73 3.65 15.54 15.89
N LEU A 74 4.14 14.77 16.86
CA LEU A 74 3.76 13.37 17.03
C LEU A 74 2.33 13.22 17.60
N GLY A 75 1.72 14.29 18.08
CA GLY A 75 0.38 14.29 18.67
C GLY A 75 0.34 13.71 20.09
N LEU A 76 1.51 13.52 20.71
CA LEU A 76 1.66 12.93 22.04
C LEU A 76 1.44 14.00 23.12
N HIS A 77 0.20 14.39 23.38
CA HIS A 77 -0.11 15.38 24.42
C HIS A 77 -0.39 14.66 25.76
N GLY A 78 0.58 14.61 26.68
CA GLY A 78 0.38 13.96 27.98
C GLY A 78 1.57 14.00 28.96
N GLN A 79 1.28 13.86 30.25
CA GLN A 79 2.21 14.01 31.37
C GLN A 79 2.92 12.69 31.74
N ASN A 80 3.53 12.00 30.77
CA ASN A 80 4.61 11.00 30.92
C ASN A 80 4.82 10.27 29.60
N ILE A 81 5.62 10.86 28.71
CA ILE A 81 5.96 10.25 27.44
C ILE A 81 7.21 9.42 27.68
N ALA A 82 7.01 8.12 27.95
CA ALA A 82 8.12 7.19 28.00
C ALA A 82 8.78 7.11 26.61
N SER A 83 10.11 6.97 26.54
CA SER A 83 10.84 6.90 25.26
C SER A 83 10.25 5.85 24.29
N GLY A 84 9.73 4.73 24.81
CA GLY A 84 9.04 3.71 24.00
C GLY A 84 7.77 4.21 23.31
N THR A 85 7.03 5.15 23.91
CA THR A 85 5.83 5.73 23.28
C THR A 85 6.15 6.63 22.08
N ILE A 86 7.33 7.26 22.07
CA ILE A 86 7.81 8.06 20.93
C ILE A 86 8.24 7.12 19.80
N GLU A 87 9.03 6.08 20.11
CA GLU A 87 9.46 5.07 19.13
C GLU A 87 8.27 4.42 18.43
N ASP A 88 7.28 3.96 19.19
CA ASP A 88 6.08 3.34 18.62
C ASP A 88 5.28 4.31 17.74
N CYS A 89 5.09 5.56 18.19
CA CYS A 89 4.38 6.57 17.41
C CYS A 89 5.08 6.89 16.08
N VAL A 90 6.41 7.07 16.11
CA VAL A 90 7.21 7.32 14.91
C VAL A 90 7.12 6.13 13.95
N LYS A 91 7.26 4.90 14.48
CA LYS A 91 7.16 3.66 13.70
C LYS A 91 5.80 3.55 13.00
N GLU A 92 4.70 3.77 13.73
CA GLU A 92 3.34 3.74 13.18
C GLU A 92 3.15 4.79 12.08
N LYS A 93 3.62 6.02 12.28
CA LYS A 93 3.53 7.08 11.26
C LYS A 93 4.30 6.73 9.99
N ILE A 94 5.52 6.18 10.12
CA ILE A 94 6.33 5.74 8.97
C ILE A 94 5.59 4.64 8.20
N MET A 95 5.10 3.61 8.90
CA MET A 95 4.39 2.50 8.26
C MET A 95 3.12 2.98 7.55
N ALA A 96 2.35 3.89 8.16
CA ALA A 96 1.14 4.45 7.56
C ALA A 96 1.42 5.21 6.25
N VAL A 97 2.52 5.98 6.19
CA VAL A 97 2.92 6.70 4.97
C VAL A 97 3.33 5.74 3.87
N ILE A 98 4.18 4.74 4.18
CA ILE A 98 4.63 3.74 3.21
C ILE A 98 3.43 2.98 2.63
N GLU A 99 2.49 2.60 3.47
CA GLU A 99 1.28 1.92 3.01
C GLU A 99 0.41 2.80 2.09
N THR A 100 0.23 4.06 2.47
CA THR A 100 -0.56 5.00 1.67
C THR A 100 0.08 5.22 0.30
N ASP A 101 1.41 5.29 0.25
CA ASP A 101 2.16 5.45 -1.01
C ASP A 101 2.19 4.19 -1.87
N ASP A 102 2.30 3.00 -1.26
CA ASP A 102 2.22 1.71 -1.98
C ASP A 102 0.86 1.51 -2.67
N ARG A 103 -0.20 2.08 -2.09
CA ARG A 103 -1.57 2.03 -2.63
C ARG A 103 -1.86 3.03 -3.73
N LYS A 104 -1.09 4.12 -3.85
CA LYS A 104 -1.33 5.13 -4.87
C LYS A 104 -1.04 4.53 -6.24
N PRO A 105 -2.01 4.53 -7.18
CA PRO A 105 -1.74 4.07 -8.54
C PRO A 105 -0.63 4.95 -9.12
N GLN A 106 0.37 4.32 -9.75
CA GLN A 106 1.56 4.92 -10.38
C GLN A 106 1.25 5.87 -11.56
N LYS A 107 0.05 6.46 -11.63
CA LYS A 107 -0.31 7.48 -12.60
C LYS A 107 0.49 8.74 -12.23
N SER A 108 1.46 9.08 -13.07
CA SER A 108 2.39 10.21 -12.94
C SER A 108 3.29 10.19 -11.69
N LYS A 109 4.31 9.32 -11.68
CA LYS A 109 5.56 9.68 -10.99
C LYS A 109 6.29 10.67 -11.89
N GLU A 110 5.95 11.96 -11.78
CA GLU A 110 6.96 12.98 -12.02
C GLU A 110 7.99 12.76 -10.93
N THR A 111 9.11 12.12 -11.30
CA THR A 111 10.14 11.70 -10.36
C THR A 111 10.63 12.94 -9.62
N ALA A 112 10.28 13.07 -8.34
CA ALA A 112 10.89 14.07 -7.50
C ALA A 112 12.42 13.86 -7.57
N PRO A 113 13.20 14.90 -7.82
CA PRO A 113 14.65 14.74 -7.91
C PRO A 113 15.13 14.17 -6.58
N TYR A 114 15.73 12.98 -6.63
CA TYR A 114 16.29 12.34 -5.45
C TYR A 114 17.32 13.29 -4.81
N LEU A 115 17.29 13.40 -3.48
CA LEU A 115 18.21 14.27 -2.73
C LEU A 115 19.68 13.78 -2.84
N PHE A 116 19.86 12.52 -3.22
CA PHE A 116 21.16 11.89 -3.48
C PHE A 116 21.08 11.10 -4.77
N GLU A 117 22.17 11.10 -5.54
CA GLU A 117 22.32 10.28 -6.75
C GLU A 117 22.35 8.80 -6.33
N ASP A 118 21.40 8.00 -6.81
CA ASP A 118 21.36 6.56 -6.58
C ASP A 118 22.17 5.86 -7.69
N ASP A 119 23.27 5.22 -7.33
CA ASP A 119 24.14 4.45 -8.25
C ASP A 119 23.50 3.11 -8.71
N CYS A 120 22.23 2.86 -8.38
CA CYS A 120 21.56 1.64 -8.76
C CYS A 120 21.15 1.66 -10.25
N LEU A 121 21.65 0.66 -11.00
CA LEU A 121 21.26 0.40 -12.40
C LEU A 121 19.73 0.22 -12.51
N PRO A 122 19.09 0.74 -13.59
CA PRO A 122 17.66 0.57 -13.79
C PRO A 122 17.31 -0.93 -13.88
N GLU A 123 16.53 -1.43 -12.94
CA GLU A 123 15.87 -2.73 -13.11
C GLU A 123 14.94 -2.66 -14.34
N PRO A 124 14.98 -3.66 -15.24
CA PRO A 124 14.20 -3.62 -16.47
C PRO A 124 12.71 -3.63 -16.11
N TYR A 125 12.04 -2.54 -16.48
CA TYR A 125 10.59 -2.44 -16.46
C TYR A 125 10.01 -3.57 -17.32
N PHE A 126 9.37 -4.55 -16.70
CA PHE A 126 8.52 -5.49 -17.43
C PHE A 126 7.34 -4.69 -18.01
N GLN A 127 7.46 -4.28 -19.27
CA GLN A 127 6.33 -3.90 -20.09
C GLN A 127 5.47 -5.15 -20.26
N ASN A 128 4.36 -5.22 -19.53
CA ASN A 128 3.28 -6.13 -19.84
C ASN A 128 2.68 -5.66 -21.18
N GLU A 129 3.18 -6.20 -22.28
CA GLU A 129 2.47 -6.16 -23.55
C GLU A 129 1.21 -7.03 -23.41
N GLU A 130 0.09 -6.37 -23.11
CA GLU A 130 -1.24 -6.97 -23.16
C GLU A 130 -1.59 -7.16 -24.65
N TYR A 131 -1.27 -8.33 -25.20
CA TYR A 131 -1.61 -8.69 -26.57
C TYR A 131 -3.13 -8.83 -26.68
N GLU A 132 -3.77 -7.92 -27.42
CA GLU A 132 -5.17 -8.00 -27.81
C GLU A 132 -5.38 -9.25 -28.69
N GLY A 133 -6.29 -10.13 -28.27
CA GLY A 133 -6.87 -11.17 -29.11
C GLY A 133 -8.34 -10.82 -29.35
N GLU A 134 -8.60 -10.19 -30.49
CA GLU A 134 -9.92 -9.98 -31.07
C GLU A 134 -10.62 -11.33 -31.39
N ASP A 135 -11.95 -11.24 -31.48
CA ASP A 135 -12.94 -12.31 -31.65
C ASP A 135 -12.57 -13.47 -32.61
N GLY A 136 -12.97 -14.67 -32.20
CA GLY A 136 -12.92 -15.89 -33.01
C GLY A 136 -13.92 -16.92 -32.47
N ASP A 137 -15.19 -16.71 -32.80
CA ASP A 137 -16.22 -17.73 -32.85
C ASP A 137 -15.79 -18.88 -33.76
N ASP A 138 -15.58 -20.07 -33.18
CA ASP A 138 -15.85 -21.37 -33.82
C ASP A 138 -15.63 -22.51 -32.80
N PHE A 139 -16.72 -22.89 -32.12
CA PHE A 139 -16.76 -24.14 -31.36
C PHE A 139 -16.99 -25.28 -32.35
N LEU A 140 -15.90 -25.87 -32.83
CA LEU A 140 -15.94 -27.15 -33.55
C LEU A 140 -16.41 -28.25 -32.59
N VAL A 141 -17.62 -28.74 -32.82
CA VAL A 141 -18.13 -30.00 -32.29
C VAL A 141 -17.27 -31.13 -32.87
N LEU A 142 -16.61 -31.90 -32.01
CA LEU A 142 -16.02 -33.19 -32.40
C LEU A 142 -17.06 -34.28 -32.14
N ASP A 143 -17.39 -35.03 -33.20
CA ASP A 143 -18.19 -36.27 -33.22
C ASP A 143 -17.61 -37.35 -32.29
#